data_AF-A0A934J746-F1
#
_entry.id   AF-A0A934J746-F1
#
_cell.length_a   1.000
_cell.length_b   1.000
_cell.length_c   1.000
_cell.angle_alpha   90.00
_cell.angle_beta   90.00
_cell.angle_gamma   90.00
#
_symmetry.space_group_name_H-M   'P 1'
#
loop_
_entity.id
_entity.type
_entity.pdbx_description
1 polymer ?
#
loop_
_entity_poly.entity_id
_entity_poly.type
_entity_poly.pdbx_seq_one_letter_code
_entity_poly.pdbx_strand_id
1 'polypeptide(L)'
;MDYIVDNSQVYTRKVTDGGTIIVVYHDAEYHFKLALDDDTATAQIYDYLDVAQDTDGVEVTFTVDGGQHKVQTERGAVSIAVPSGTKEITVSAPGYRSDTISIGS
;
A
#
# COMPACT_ATOMS: atom_id res chain seq x y z
N MET A 1 -19.00 3.18 17.03
CA MET A 1 -18.33 2.14 16.24
C MET A 1 -16.88 2.31 16.59
N ASP A 2 -16.33 1.34 17.29
CA ASP A 2 -15.01 1.47 17.88
C ASP A 2 -14.04 0.68 17.01
N TYR A 3 -12.91 1.31 16.68
CA TYR A 3 -11.80 0.69 15.96
C TYR A 3 -10.77 0.26 16.99
N ILE A 4 -10.52 -1.04 17.10
CA ILE A 4 -9.55 -1.59 18.03
C ILE A 4 -8.52 -2.38 17.21
N VAL A 5 -7.26 -1.98 17.35
CA VAL A 5 -6.11 -2.62 16.68
C VAL A 5 -5.53 -3.65 17.65
N ASP A 6 -5.52 -4.92 17.24
CA ASP A 6 -4.91 -6.01 18.01
C ASP A 6 -4.13 -6.93 17.05
N ASN A 7 -2.82 -7.03 17.27
CA ASN A 7 -1.94 -8.03 16.65
C ASN A 7 -2.13 -8.25 15.13
N SER A 8 -2.01 -7.17 14.34
CA SER A 8 -2.18 -7.18 12.88
C SER A 8 -3.59 -7.48 12.38
N GLN A 9 -4.60 -7.40 13.25
CA GLN A 9 -6.00 -7.38 12.88
C GLN A 9 -6.63 -6.10 13.41
N VAL A 10 -7.42 -5.44 12.59
CA VAL A 10 -8.27 -4.36 13.06
C VAL A 10 -9.69 -4.87 13.03
N TYR A 11 -10.39 -4.76 14.14
CA TYR A 11 -11.80 -5.10 14.14
C TYR A 11 -12.67 -3.89 14.42
N THR A 12 -13.83 -3.90 13.79
CA THR A 12 -14.89 -2.94 14.10
C THR A 12 -15.90 -3.59 15.01
N ARG A 13 -16.22 -2.90 16.10
CA ARG A 13 -17.24 -3.32 17.07
C ARG A 13 -18.48 -2.46 16.93
N LYS A 14 -19.65 -3.09 16.75
CA LYS A 14 -20.96 -2.44 16.82
C LYS A 14 -21.83 -3.12 17.90
N VAL A 15 -22.27 -2.33 18.88
CA VAL A 15 -23.31 -2.75 19.83
C VAL A 15 -24.67 -2.31 19.26
N THR A 16 -25.59 -3.24 19.10
CA THR A 16 -26.97 -2.96 18.66
C THR A 16 -27.85 -2.55 19.85
N ASP A 17 -29.00 -1.93 19.58
CA ASP A 17 -29.96 -1.49 20.62
C ASP A 17 -30.47 -2.64 21.51
N GLY A 18 -30.35 -3.89 21.04
CA GLY A 18 -30.66 -5.12 21.80
C GLY A 18 -29.47 -5.75 22.54
N GLY A 19 -28.29 -5.11 22.54
CA GLY A 19 -27.09 -5.59 23.24
C GLY A 19 -26.24 -6.60 22.48
N THR A 20 -26.62 -7.01 21.26
CA THR A 20 -25.78 -7.88 20.42
C THR A 20 -24.52 -7.13 19.98
N ILE A 21 -23.36 -7.77 20.13
CA ILE A 21 -22.05 -7.29 19.67
C ILE A 21 -21.73 -7.93 18.31
N ILE A 22 -21.55 -7.11 17.28
CA ILE A 22 -21.02 -7.53 15.98
C ILE A 22 -19.55 -7.13 15.94
N VAL A 23 -18.68 -8.11 15.67
CA VAL A 23 -17.24 -7.95 15.48
C VAL A 23 -16.92 -8.30 14.04
N VAL A 24 -16.39 -7.36 13.27
CA VAL A 24 -15.88 -7.60 11.92
C VAL A 24 -14.37 -7.47 11.97
N TYR A 25 -13.65 -8.54 11.63
CA TYR A 25 -12.18 -8.54 11.56
C TYR A 25 -11.73 -8.09 10.16
N HIS A 26 -10.71 -7.25 10.14
CA HIS A 26 -9.99 -6.80 8.96
C HIS A 26 -8.52 -7.19 9.15
N ASP A 27 -7.87 -7.69 8.10
CA ASP A 27 -6.42 -7.80 8.10
C ASP A 27 -5.81 -6.40 8.18
N ALA A 28 -4.87 -6.18 9.08
CA ALA A 28 -4.09 -4.93 9.14
C ALA A 28 -2.99 -4.94 8.05
N GLU A 29 -3.37 -5.32 6.83
CA GLU A 29 -2.46 -5.39 5.70
C GLU A 29 -2.16 -3.98 5.20
N TYR A 30 -0.88 -3.59 5.27
CA TYR A 30 -0.41 -2.42 4.55
C TYR A 30 -0.27 -2.75 3.07
N HIS A 31 -0.61 -1.81 2.22
CA HIS A 31 -0.51 -1.98 0.78
C HIS A 31 0.04 -0.71 0.11
N PHE A 32 0.60 -0.88 -1.07
CA PHE A 32 0.97 0.25 -1.91
C PHE A 32 -0.21 0.68 -2.78
N LYS A 33 -0.30 1.98 -3.04
CA LYS A 33 -0.94 2.48 -4.25
C LYS A 33 0.13 3.10 -5.12
N LEU A 34 0.26 2.56 -6.31
CA LEU A 34 1.17 3.02 -7.33
C LEU A 34 0.44 4.01 -8.24
N ALA A 35 1.08 5.13 -8.54
CA ALA A 35 0.63 6.10 -9.52
C ALA A 35 1.78 6.39 -10.48
N LEU A 36 1.44 6.68 -11.73
CA LEU A 36 2.37 7.15 -12.74
C LEU A 36 1.90 8.53 -13.21
N ASP A 37 2.76 9.52 -13.09
CA ASP A 37 2.58 10.87 -13.63
C ASP A 37 3.76 11.17 -14.55
N ASP A 38 3.46 11.39 -15.84
CA ASP A 38 4.44 11.47 -16.92
C ASP A 38 5.49 10.34 -16.88
N ASP A 39 6.72 10.65 -16.44
CA ASP A 39 7.86 9.76 -16.35
C ASP A 39 8.23 9.43 -14.90
N THR A 40 7.36 9.69 -13.94
CA THR A 40 7.61 9.46 -12.50
C THR A 40 6.57 8.52 -11.92
N ALA A 41 7.03 7.38 -11.42
CA ALA A 41 6.21 6.47 -10.64
C ALA A 41 6.35 6.76 -9.15
N THR A 42 5.23 6.94 -8.47
CA THR A 42 5.15 7.17 -7.02
C THR A 42 4.35 6.07 -6.36
N ALA A 43 4.92 5.47 -5.33
CA ALA A 43 4.22 4.52 -4.46
C ALA A 43 4.05 5.11 -3.07
N GLN A 44 2.83 5.08 -2.56
CA GLN A 44 2.48 5.49 -1.19
C GLN A 44 1.95 4.29 -0.41
N ILE A 45 2.36 4.16 0.85
CA ILE A 45 1.86 3.14 1.76
C ILE A 45 0.51 3.59 2.35
N TYR A 46 -0.45 2.66 2.34
CA TYR A 46 -1.76 2.80 2.93
C TYR A 46 -2.03 1.65 3.91
N ASP A 47 -2.82 1.93 4.94
CA ASP A 47 -3.41 0.87 5.78
C ASP A 47 -4.62 0.24 5.08
N TYR A 48 -5.25 -0.72 5.75
CA TYR A 48 -6.43 -1.42 5.25
C TYR A 48 -7.68 -0.53 5.07
N LEU A 49 -7.70 0.68 5.65
CA LEU A 49 -8.77 1.68 5.50
C LEU A 49 -8.50 2.67 4.37
N ASP A 50 -7.46 2.45 3.56
CA ASP A 50 -7.00 3.40 2.55
C ASP A 50 -6.58 4.75 3.14
N VAL A 51 -6.09 4.76 4.38
CA VAL A 51 -5.46 5.94 4.99
C VAL A 51 -3.96 5.90 4.75
N ALA A 52 -3.42 6.98 4.17
CA ALA A 52 -2.00 7.12 3.90
C ALA A 52 -1.20 7.07 5.21
N GLN A 53 -0.10 6.33 5.20
CA GLN A 53 0.72 6.09 6.38
C GLN A 53 2.08 6.74 6.24
N ASP A 54 2.57 7.35 7.31
CA ASP A 54 3.88 7.99 7.39
C ASP A 54 4.91 6.96 7.92
N THR A 55 5.26 5.99 7.06
CA THR A 55 6.17 4.88 7.39
C THR A 55 7.50 5.03 6.67
N ASP A 56 8.53 5.44 7.41
CA ASP A 56 9.88 5.66 6.88
C ASP A 56 10.75 4.40 6.87
N GLY A 57 11.73 4.37 5.96
CA GLY A 57 12.81 3.39 5.95
C GLY A 57 12.43 2.00 5.45
N VAL A 58 11.21 1.81 4.95
CA VAL A 58 10.78 0.57 4.30
C VAL A 58 11.53 0.43 2.98
N GLU A 59 12.28 -0.66 2.80
CA GLU A 59 12.89 -0.98 1.51
C GLU A 59 11.82 -1.46 0.53
N VAL A 60 11.56 -0.65 -0.49
CA VAL A 60 10.61 -0.90 -1.57
C VAL A 60 11.37 -1.30 -2.82
N THR A 61 10.88 -2.31 -3.52
CA THR A 61 11.38 -2.73 -4.83
C THR A 61 10.39 -2.34 -5.92
N PHE A 62 10.80 -1.44 -6.81
CA PHE A 62 10.15 -1.22 -8.09
C PHE A 62 10.72 -2.19 -9.12
N THR A 63 9.84 -2.92 -9.78
CA THR A 63 10.16 -3.76 -10.94
C THR A 63 9.60 -3.10 -12.18
N VAL A 64 10.47 -2.56 -13.04
CA VAL A 64 10.14 -1.82 -14.26
C VAL A 64 10.57 -2.68 -15.45
N ASP A 65 9.61 -3.23 -16.21
CA ASP A 65 9.84 -4.19 -17.30
C ASP A 65 10.84 -5.33 -16.94
N GLY A 66 10.81 -5.78 -15.68
CA GLY A 66 11.71 -6.82 -15.14
C GLY A 66 13.03 -6.32 -14.54
N GLY A 67 13.39 -5.05 -14.74
CA GLY A 67 14.51 -4.40 -14.05
C GLY A 67 14.13 -3.97 -12.63
N GLN A 68 15.00 -4.21 -11.64
CA GLN A 68 14.72 -3.91 -10.24
C GLN A 68 15.44 -2.65 -9.75
N HIS A 69 14.70 -1.79 -9.05
CA HIS A 69 15.20 -0.60 -8.38
C HIS A 69 14.73 -0.63 -6.92
N LYS A 70 15.69 -0.61 -5.99
CA LYS A 70 15.42 -0.60 -4.55
C LYS A 70 15.60 0.80 -3.99
N VAL A 71 14.60 1.28 -3.26
CA VAL A 71 14.60 2.62 -2.66
C VAL A 71 13.88 2.56 -1.32
N GLN A 72 14.27 3.39 -0.36
CA GLN A 72 13.61 3.48 0.94
C GLN A 72 12.52 4.54 0.94
N THR A 73 11.43 4.30 1.67
CA THR A 73 10.37 5.30 1.85
C THR A 73 10.83 6.47 2.70
N GLU A 74 10.37 7.65 2.31
CA GLU A 74 10.37 8.88 3.10
C GLU A 74 8.94 9.40 3.14
N ARG A 75 8.46 9.62 4.35
CA ARG A 75 7.09 9.95 4.71
C ARG A 75 6.05 8.96 4.19
N GLY A 76 6.42 7.68 4.17
CA GLY A 76 5.61 6.58 3.63
C GLY A 76 5.48 6.53 2.11
N ALA A 77 6.18 7.41 1.39
CA ALA A 77 6.17 7.47 -0.05
C ALA A 77 7.56 7.21 -0.63
N VAL A 78 7.59 6.81 -1.89
CA VAL A 78 8.82 6.70 -2.66
C VAL A 78 8.52 6.92 -4.14
N SER A 79 9.45 7.56 -4.85
CA SER A 79 9.29 7.81 -6.29
C SER A 79 10.54 7.43 -7.07
N ILE A 80 10.35 6.98 -8.30
CA ILE A 80 11.44 6.70 -9.25
C ILE A 80 11.12 7.31 -10.61
N ALA A 81 12.17 7.69 -11.33
CA ALA A 81 12.05 7.99 -12.76
C ALA A 81 11.83 6.68 -13.53
N VAL A 82 10.95 6.72 -14.52
CA VAL A 82 10.52 5.61 -15.34
C VAL A 82 10.99 5.86 -16.77
N PRO A 83 11.73 4.92 -17.39
CA PRO A 83 12.15 5.06 -18.78
C PRO A 83 10.96 5.23 -19.75
N SER A 84 11.18 6.01 -20.80
CA SER A 84 10.20 6.11 -21.90
C SER A 84 9.94 4.75 -22.54
N GLY A 85 8.68 4.42 -22.79
CA GLY A 85 8.30 3.15 -23.40
C GLY A 85 8.22 1.98 -22.42
N THR A 86 8.31 2.24 -21.11
CA THR A 86 7.97 1.25 -20.09
C THR A 86 6.55 0.72 -20.30
N LYS A 87 6.38 -0.59 -20.12
CA LYS A 87 5.08 -1.27 -20.30
C LYS A 87 4.47 -1.70 -18.98
N GLU A 88 5.30 -2.00 -17.98
CA GLU A 88 4.85 -2.49 -16.70
C GLU A 88 5.73 -1.98 -15.57
N ILE A 89 5.08 -1.55 -14.49
CA ILE A 89 5.72 -1.17 -13.23
C ILE A 89 5.01 -1.91 -12.11
N THR A 90 5.75 -2.66 -11.32
CA THR A 90 5.26 -3.30 -10.10
C THR A 90 6.02 -2.75 -8.90
N VAL A 91 5.31 -2.46 -7.81
CA VAL A 91 5.91 -2.08 -6.53
C VAL A 91 5.64 -3.15 -5.48
N SER A 92 6.65 -3.49 -4.68
CA SER A 92 6.54 -4.50 -3.62
C SER A 92 7.49 -4.26 -2.46
N ALA A 93 7.13 -4.77 -1.29
CA ALA A 93 8.00 -4.85 -0.11
C ALA A 93 7.58 -6.04 0.77
N PRO A 94 8.48 -6.63 1.57
CA PRO A 94 8.14 -7.74 2.46
C PRO A 94 7.04 -7.37 3.46
N GLY A 95 5.95 -8.15 3.50
CA GLY A 95 4.81 -7.90 4.39
C GLY A 95 3.81 -6.84 3.89
N TYR A 96 3.98 -6.36 2.65
CA TYR A 96 3.06 -5.43 2.00
C TYR A 96 2.43 -6.09 0.78
N ARG A 97 1.16 -5.80 0.51
CA ARG A 97 0.55 -6.14 -0.77
C ARG A 97 1.17 -5.29 -1.88
N SER A 98 1.61 -5.95 -2.95
CA SER A 98 2.15 -5.28 -4.13
C SER A 98 1.07 -4.58 -4.93
N ASP A 99 1.48 -3.62 -5.76
CA ASP A 99 0.62 -2.96 -6.74
C ASP A 99 1.32 -2.87 -8.10
N THR A 100 0.56 -2.89 -9.19
CA THR A 100 1.08 -2.96 -10.56
C THR A 100 0.29 -2.04 -11.48
N ILE A 101 1.02 -1.26 -12.29
CA ILE A 101 0.47 -0.50 -13.43
C ILE A 101 1.00 -1.13 -14.72
N SER A 102 0.09 -1.48 -15.62
CA SER A 102 0.40 -1.78 -17.02
C SER A 102 0.11 -0.53 -17.87
N ILE A 103 1.14 -0.03 -18.55
CA ILE A 103 1.07 1.14 -19.44
C ILE A 103 0.77 0.60 -20.85
N GLY A 104 -0.43 0.92 -21.34
CA GLY A 104 -0.89 0.47 -22.65
C GLY A 104 0.02 0.97 -23.77
N SER A 105 0.30 0.07 -24.72
CA SER A 105 0.89 0.39 -26.03
C SER A 105 -0.14 0.96 -26.99
#